data_AF-A0A937FHK6-F1
#
_entry.id   AF-A0A937FHK6-F1
#
_cell.length_a   1.000
_cell.length_b   1.000
_cell.length_c   1.000
_cell.angle_alpha   90.00
_cell.angle_beta   90.00
_cell.angle_gamma   90.00
#
_symmetry.space_group_name_H-M   'P 1'
#
loop_
_entity.id
_entity.type
_entity.pdbx_description
1 polymer ?
#
loop_
_entity_poly.entity_id
_entity_poly.type
_entity_poly.pdbx_seq_one_letter_code
_entity_poly.pdbx_strand_id
1 'polypeptide(L)' 'MRILSSAALIGIDSCPIEGYDINNVEDLLEKEGILDKTKFGVSVMAAFGYRTNNPREKTRQSIDKITEWIE' A
#
# COMPACT_ATOMS: atom_id res chain seq x y z
N MET A 1 3.26 -4.34 4.94
CA MET A 1 3.63 -3.44 6.06
C MET A 1 5.14 -3.17 6.16
N ARG A 2 6.02 -4.19 6.20
CA ARG A 2 7.48 -4.00 6.44
C ARG A 2 8.14 -2.97 5.51
N ILE A 3 7.81 -2.95 4.22
CA ILE A 3 8.41 -2.02 3.25
C ILE A 3 8.10 -0.55 3.60
N LEU A 4 6.84 -0.23 3.90
CA LEU A 4 6.43 1.15 4.23
C LEU A 4 7.03 1.62 5.55
N SER A 5 7.10 0.73 6.56
CA SER A 5 7.75 1.02 7.83
C SER A 5 9.26 1.26 7.67
N SER A 6 9.94 0.45 6.86
CA SER A 6 11.37 0.64 6.55
C SER A 6 11.62 1.94 5.80
N ALA A 7 10.76 2.30 4.84
CA ALA A 7 10.84 3.58 4.14
C ALA A 7 10.74 4.76 5.11
N ALA A 8 9.77 4.72 6.03
CA ALA A 8 9.62 5.75 7.05
C ALA A 8 10.84 5.87 7.98
N LEU A 9 11.50 4.75 8.33
CA LEU A 9 12.71 4.74 9.15
C LEU A 9 13.87 5.51 8.50
N ILE A 10 13.96 5.49 7.17
CA ILE A 10 14.99 6.19 6.39
C ILE A 10 14.51 7.55 5.85
N GLY A 11 13.38 8.06 6.34
CA GLY A 11 12.85 9.37 5.96
C GLY A 11 12.17 9.44 4.59
N ILE A 12 11.79 8.30 4.03
CA ILE A 12 11.04 8.21 2.76
C ILE A 12 9.54 8.11 3.06
N ASP A 13 8.77 8.96 2.38
CA ASP A 13 7.32 8.90 2.39
C ASP A 13 6.81 7.78 1.49
N SER A 14 5.69 7.17 1.88
CA SER A 14 5.05 6.14 1.09
C SER A 14 3.53 6.21 1.15
N CYS A 15 2.89 5.71 0.09
CA CYS A 15 1.44 5.61 -0.02
C CYS A 15 1.06 4.20 -0.54
N PRO A 16 0.33 3.38 0.24
CA PRO A 16 -0.27 2.14 -0.27
C PRO A 16 -1.46 2.47 -1.17
N ILE A 17 -1.59 1.77 -2.29
CA ILE A 17 -2.59 2.05 -3.32
C ILE A 17 -3.33 0.75 -3.67
N GLU A 18 -4.65 0.79 -3.54
CA GLU A 18 -5.61 -0.24 -3.97
C GLU A 18 -6.68 0.34 -4.92
N GLY A 19 -6.69 1.65 -5.14
CA GLY A 19 -7.69 2.36 -5.93
C GLY A 19 -7.42 2.30 -7.44
N TYR A 20 -7.32 1.10 -8.01
CA TYR A 20 -7.15 0.87 -9.45
C TYR A 20 -8.07 -0.26 -9.94
N ASP A 21 -8.33 -0.30 -11.25
CA ASP A 21 -9.00 -1.44 -11.89
C ASP A 21 -7.98 -2.56 -12.10
N ILE A 22 -8.13 -3.65 -11.36
CA ILE A 22 -7.19 -4.77 -11.39
C ILE A 22 -7.08 -5.41 -12.77
N ASN A 23 -8.19 -5.54 -13.51
CA ASN A 23 -8.19 -6.20 -14.82
C ASN A 23 -7.43 -5.35 -15.84
N ASN A 24 -7.74 -4.05 -15.88
CA ASN A 24 -7.09 -3.12 -16.82
C ASN A 24 -5.57 -3.02 -16.54
N VAL A 25 -5.17 -3.04 -15.27
CA VAL A 25 -3.75 -3.02 -14.90
C VAL A 25 -3.06 -4.32 -15.29
N GLU A 26 -3.65 -5.47 -14.97
CA GLU A 26 -3.04 -6.77 -15.30
C GLU A 26 -2.93 -6.98 -16.81
N ASP A 27 -3.96 -6.59 -17.59
CA ASP A 27 -3.93 -6.65 -19.05
C ASP A 27 -2.81 -5.76 -19.63
N LEU A 28 -2.63 -4.56 -19.07
CA LEU A 28 -1.54 -3.68 -19.45
C LEU A 28 -0.18 -4.30 -19.13
N LEU A 29 0.01 -4.84 -17.93
CA LEU A 29 1.28 -5.44 -17.52
C LEU A 29 1.62 -6.72 -18.29
N GLU A 30 0.62 -7.51 -18.68
CA GLU A 30 0.81 -8.69 -19.54
C GLU A 30 1.20 -8.27 -20.97
N LYS A 31 0.52 -7.25 -21.51
CA LYS A 31 0.85 -6.69 -22.83
C LYS A 31 2.28 -6.16 -22.91
N GLU A 32 2.77 -5.54 -21.83
CA GLU A 32 4.15 -5.05 -21.72
C GLU A 32 5.15 -6.17 -21.35
N GLY A 33 4.69 -7.42 -21.19
CA GLY A 33 5.52 -8.57 -20.87
C GLY A 33 6.08 -8.58 -19.44
N ILE A 34 5.52 -7.77 -18.55
CA ILE A 34 5.95 -7.63 -17.14
C ILE A 34 5.27 -8.69 -16.26
N LEU A 35 4.04 -9.09 -16.61
CA LEU A 35 3.22 -10.01 -15.83
C LEU A 35 2.77 -11.21 -16.68
N ASP A 36 2.87 -12.42 -16.12
CA ASP A 36 2.22 -13.63 -16.65
C ASP A 36 0.97 -13.92 -15.81
N LYS A 37 -0.21 -13.62 -16.35
CA LYS A 37 -1.48 -13.73 -15.62
C LYS A 37 -1.86 -15.17 -15.27
N THR A 38 -1.24 -16.17 -15.90
CA THR A 38 -1.47 -17.58 -15.57
C THR A 38 -0.78 -18.00 -14.28
N LYS A 39 0.21 -17.22 -13.83
CA LYS A 39 1.03 -17.52 -12.64
C LYS A 39 0.84 -16.52 -11.52
N PHE A 40 0.63 -15.25 -11.86
CA PHE A 40 0.61 -14.15 -10.89
C PHE A 40 -0.53 -13.17 -11.19
N GLY A 41 -0.97 -12.47 -10.14
CA GLY A 41 -1.88 -11.33 -10.23
C GLY A 41 -1.36 -10.15 -9.43
N VAL A 42 -1.87 -8.95 -9.74
CA VAL A 42 -1.51 -7.72 -9.04
C VAL A 42 -2.23 -7.68 -7.70
N SER A 43 -1.46 -7.71 -6.60
CA SER A 43 -2.04 -7.66 -5.25
C SER A 43 -2.28 -6.24 -4.74
N VAL A 44 -1.23 -5.42 -4.73
CA VAL A 44 -1.26 -4.05 -4.19
C VAL A 44 -0.12 -3.25 -4.80
N MET A 45 -0.25 -1.93 -4.84
CA MET A 45 0.82 -1.03 -5.26
C MET A 45 1.26 -0.13 -4.11
N ALA A 46 2.47 0.43 -4.23
CA ALA A 46 2.95 1.45 -3.31
C ALA A 46 3.77 2.50 -4.06
N ALA A 47 3.50 3.77 -3.77
CA ALA A 47 4.33 4.88 -4.20
C ALA A 47 5.34 5.25 -3.09
N PHE A 48 6.54 5.68 -3.48
CA PHE A 48 7.60 6.14 -2.58
C PHE A 48 8.16 7.49 -3.06
N GLY A 49 8.51 8.37 -2.13
CA GLY A 49 9.06 9.68 -2.45
C GLY A 49 9.26 10.57 -1.22
N TYR A 50 9.28 11.88 -1.44
CA TYR A 50 9.38 12.88 -0.37
C TYR A 50 8.16 13.81 -0.44
N ARG A 51 7.48 14.00 0.69
CA ARG A 51 6.26 14.81 0.75
C ARG A 51 6.54 16.29 0.44
N THR A 52 5.65 16.89 -0.34
CA THR A 52 5.64 18.35 -0.55
C THR A 52 5.02 19.09 0.62
N ASN A 53 3.97 18.51 1.22
CA ASN A 53 3.17 19.12 2.29
C ASN A 53 3.22 18.27 3.56
N ASN A 54 3.01 18.90 4.71
CA ASN A 54 2.89 18.19 5.98
C ASN A 54 1.62 17.32 6.00
N PRO A 55 1.69 16.10 6.57
CA PRO A 55 0.54 15.22 6.66
C PRO A 55 -0.44 15.74 7.71
N ARG A 56 -1.73 15.46 7.49
CA ARG A 56 -2.75 15.66 8.51
C ARG A 56 -2.48 14.79 9.75
N GLU A 57 -3.05 15.23 10.88
CA GLU A 57 -3.02 14.45 12.12
C GLU A 57 -3.64 13.06 11.94
N LYS A 58 -3.16 12.10 12.74
CA LYS A 58 -3.62 10.71 12.67
C LYS A 58 -4.98 10.58 13.34
N THR A 59 -5.95 10.08 12.59
CA THR A 59 -7.29 9.74 13.10
C THR A 59 -7.46 8.22 13.14
N ARG A 60 -7.79 7.65 14.29
CA ARG A 60 -8.02 6.20 14.51
C ARG A 60 -9.17 6.00 15.50
N GLN A 61 -9.78 4.82 15.48
CA GLN A 61 -10.71 4.41 16.54
C GLN A 61 -9.96 4.34 17.88
N SER A 62 -10.66 4.53 19.00
CA SER A 62 -10.05 4.40 20.34
C SER A 62 -9.57 2.97 20.57
N ILE A 63 -8.53 2.79 21.39
CA ILE A 63 -7.92 1.49 21.63
C ILE A 63 -8.95 0.48 22.17
N ASP A 64 -9.81 0.91 23.10
CA ASP A 64 -10.84 0.08 23.72
C ASP A 64 -11.88 -0.45 22.71
N LYS A 65 -12.02 0.17 21.54
CA LYS A 65 -12.92 -0.30 20.48
C LYS A 65 -12.31 -1.37 19.57
N ILE A 66 -10.98 -1.51 19.59
CA ILE A 66 -10.24 -2.38 18.66
C ILE A 66 -9.42 -3.47 19.38
N THR A 67 -9.49 -3.55 20.71
CA THR A 67 -8.79 -4.56 21.52
C THR A 67 -9.77 -5.27 22.46
N GLU A 68 -9.62 -6.59 22.57
CA GLU A 68 -10.30 -7.43 23.57
C GLU A 68 -9.24 -8.23 24.31
N TRP A 69 -9.34 -8.31 25.64
CA TRP A 69 -8.46 -9.09 26.50
C TRP A 69 -9.21 -10.32 26.99
N ILE A 70 -8.63 -11.50 26.80
CA ILE A 70 -9.18 -12.78 27.27
C ILE A 70 -8.34 -13.26 28.45
N GLU A 71 -8.99 -13.59 29.55
CA GLU A 71 -8.38 -14.21 30.73
C GLU A 71 -8.32 -15.74 30.61
#